data_AF-A0A1Q5TMY4-F1
#
_entry.id   AF-A0A1Q5TMY4-F1
#
_cell.length_a   1.000
_cell.length_b   1.000
_cell.length_c   1.000
_cell.angle_alpha   90.00
_cell.angle_beta   90.00
_cell.angle_gamma   90.00
#
_symmetry.space_group_name_H-M   'P 1'
#
loop_
_entity.id
_entity.type
_entity.pdbx_description
1 polymer ?
#
loop_
_entity_poly.entity_id
_entity_poly.type
_entity_poly.pdbx_seq_one_letter_code
_entity_poly.pdbx_strand_id
1 'polypeptide(L)'
;MRRYILADNFTLNRSEEGNYATFDLNIATALLTGSKLEGMTDEGDAIMKSPNGLDWIIVKEQDWEREKVLMQQYSCPCYNPMNNELFTRVIMRQYPMTINPIVTANGALVGQWRVSSNGASTGIPVTTAFQHKLPEFCVTQSENMAEAIVHNGLMQAGIGRMAYLYFQHDMDSYDVVFISPQIAEVIKQEPDFWAYCVRAAELDQYAVIGVPDEQKLLAVEKAKLMLVTQVAEYKRDSAPEPDDRVMSQEDAGE
;
A
#
# COMPACT_ATOMS: atom_id res chain seq x y z
N MET A 1 -11.07 -8.48 -6.84
CA MET A 1 -10.94 -7.02 -7.05
C MET A 1 -10.69 -6.32 -5.71
N ARG A 2 -9.70 -5.40 -5.61
CA ARG A 2 -9.50 -4.57 -4.39
C ARG A 2 -9.90 -3.13 -4.68
N ARG A 3 -10.42 -2.43 -3.68
CA ARG A 3 -10.93 -1.07 -3.79
C ARG A 3 -10.28 -0.21 -2.71
N TYR A 4 -9.90 1.02 -3.03
CA TYR A 4 -9.41 2.04 -2.09
C TYR A 4 -10.28 3.28 -2.19
N ILE A 5 -10.76 3.78 -1.06
CA ILE A 5 -11.48 5.06 -0.98
C ILE A 5 -10.44 6.16 -0.83
N LEU A 6 -10.47 7.13 -1.75
CA LEU A 6 -9.55 8.28 -1.73
C LEU A 6 -10.27 9.59 -1.44
N ALA A 7 -11.54 9.68 -1.84
CA ALA A 7 -12.44 10.80 -1.58
C ALA A 7 -13.89 10.30 -1.58
N ASP A 8 -14.82 11.11 -1.08
CA ASP A 8 -16.25 10.76 -0.97
C ASP A 8 -16.86 10.26 -2.29
N ASN A 9 -16.35 10.77 -3.42
CA ASN A 9 -16.83 10.48 -4.77
C ASN A 9 -15.86 9.65 -5.62
N PHE A 10 -14.74 9.18 -5.07
CA PHE A 10 -13.76 8.43 -5.85
C PHE A 10 -13.18 7.23 -5.11
N THR A 11 -13.18 6.10 -5.82
CA THR A 11 -12.53 4.88 -5.37
C THR A 11 -11.63 4.31 -6.44
N LEU A 12 -10.37 4.05 -6.08
CA LEU A 12 -9.38 3.42 -6.93
C LEU A 12 -9.57 1.91 -6.89
N ASN A 13 -9.76 1.29 -8.06
CA ASN A 13 -9.93 -0.14 -8.18
C ASN A 13 -8.65 -0.82 -8.68
N ARG A 14 -8.31 -1.94 -8.08
CA ARG A 14 -7.23 -2.82 -8.49
C ARG A 14 -7.81 -4.06 -9.17
N SER A 15 -7.33 -4.36 -10.37
CA SER A 15 -7.69 -5.56 -11.12
C SER A 15 -7.33 -6.83 -10.36
N GLU A 16 -7.86 -7.96 -10.79
CA GLU A 16 -7.54 -9.28 -10.20
C GLU A 16 -6.07 -9.66 -10.38
N GLU A 17 -5.48 -9.25 -11.50
CA GLU A 17 -4.05 -9.37 -11.80
C GLU A 17 -3.16 -8.43 -10.96
N GLY A 18 -3.77 -7.57 -10.15
CA GLY A 18 -3.05 -6.67 -9.27
C GLY A 18 -2.58 -5.38 -9.94
N ASN A 19 -3.13 -5.02 -11.09
CA ASN A 19 -2.81 -3.78 -11.82
C ASN A 19 -3.85 -2.68 -11.53
N TYR A 20 -3.44 -1.43 -11.66
CA TYR A 20 -4.34 -0.28 -11.64
C TYR A 20 -4.47 0.27 -13.05
N ALA A 21 -5.65 0.78 -13.40
CA ALA A 21 -5.80 1.53 -14.64
C ALA A 21 -4.98 2.83 -14.56
N THR A 22 -4.24 3.16 -15.62
CA THR A 22 -3.44 4.40 -15.70
C THR A 22 -4.27 5.65 -15.44
N PHE A 23 -5.51 5.67 -15.92
CA PHE A 23 -6.46 6.76 -15.68
C PHE A 23 -6.78 6.92 -14.19
N ASP A 24 -7.09 5.83 -13.49
CA ASP A 24 -7.41 5.88 -12.07
C ASP A 24 -6.19 6.30 -11.21
N LEU A 25 -4.99 5.88 -11.61
CA LEU A 25 -3.74 6.33 -10.97
C LEU A 25 -3.50 7.83 -11.13
N ASN A 26 -3.84 8.38 -12.29
CA ASN A 26 -3.76 9.82 -12.52
C ASN A 26 -4.71 10.59 -11.59
N ILE A 27 -5.96 10.13 -11.45
CA ILE A 27 -6.91 10.74 -10.51
C ILE A 27 -6.41 10.61 -9.07
N ALA A 28 -5.94 9.42 -8.67
CA ALA A 28 -5.38 9.20 -7.34
C ALA A 28 -4.22 10.15 -7.02
N THR A 29 -3.30 10.33 -7.97
CA THR A 29 -2.17 11.26 -7.87
C THR A 29 -2.64 12.71 -7.73
N ALA A 30 -3.64 13.11 -8.50
CA ALA A 30 -4.24 14.43 -8.43
C ALA A 30 -4.89 14.70 -7.06
N LEU A 31 -5.63 13.72 -6.53
CA LEU A 31 -6.27 13.82 -5.21
C LEU A 31 -5.23 13.93 -4.09
N LEU A 32 -4.15 13.12 -4.12
CA LEU A 32 -3.08 13.20 -3.12
C LEU A 32 -2.35 14.55 -3.11
N THR A 33 -2.23 15.18 -4.27
CA THR A 33 -1.62 16.52 -4.40
C THR A 33 -2.58 17.67 -4.03
N GLY A 34 -3.78 17.36 -3.54
CA GLY A 34 -4.76 18.32 -3.02
C GLY A 34 -5.78 18.79 -4.05
N SER A 35 -5.81 18.19 -5.25
CA SER A 35 -6.87 18.49 -6.22
C SER A 35 -8.19 17.83 -5.78
N LYS A 36 -9.30 18.31 -6.34
CA LYS A 36 -10.64 17.76 -6.13
C LYS A 36 -11.22 17.27 -7.44
N LEU A 37 -11.87 16.12 -7.41
CA LEU A 37 -12.65 15.62 -8.54
C LEU A 37 -14.01 16.33 -8.53
N GLU A 38 -14.27 17.19 -9.52
CA GLU A 38 -15.54 17.92 -9.65
C GLU A 38 -16.57 17.13 -10.46
N GLY A 39 -16.12 16.32 -11.42
CA GLY A 39 -17.00 15.52 -12.24
C GLY A 39 -16.27 14.73 -13.33
N MET A 40 -17.05 14.08 -14.17
CA MET A 40 -16.60 13.35 -15.35
C MET A 40 -17.33 13.88 -16.58
N THR A 41 -16.66 13.91 -17.72
CA THR A 41 -17.31 14.14 -19.02
C THR A 41 -18.12 12.90 -19.41
N ASP A 42 -19.03 13.05 -20.39
CA ASP A 42 -19.82 11.93 -20.93
C ASP A 42 -18.93 10.82 -21.52
N GLU A 43 -17.73 11.18 -21.96
CA GLU A 43 -16.75 10.27 -22.56
C GLU A 43 -15.79 9.67 -21.51
N GLY A 44 -15.92 10.08 -20.25
CA GLY A 44 -15.23 9.51 -19.09
C GLY A 44 -13.90 10.17 -18.73
N ASP A 45 -13.63 11.40 -19.18
CA ASP A 45 -12.49 12.21 -18.74
C ASP A 45 -12.80 12.88 -17.40
N ALA A 46 -11.81 13.03 -16.53
CA ALA A 46 -12.01 13.62 -15.22
C ALA A 46 -11.79 15.13 -15.23
N ILE A 47 -12.77 15.88 -14.73
CA ILE A 47 -12.65 17.32 -14.50
C ILE A 47 -12.18 17.51 -13.06
N MET A 48 -11.02 18.12 -12.93
CA MET A 48 -10.31 18.30 -11.68
C MET A 48 -10.23 19.79 -11.34
N LYS A 49 -10.22 20.09 -10.05
CA LYS A 49 -10.03 21.43 -9.51
C LYS A 49 -8.79 21.46 -8.64
N SER A 50 -7.87 22.35 -8.96
CA SER A 50 -6.66 22.55 -8.16
C SER A 50 -6.98 23.20 -6.80
N PRO A 51 -6.04 23.16 -5.83
CA PRO A 51 -6.21 23.84 -4.54
C PRO A 51 -6.47 25.36 -4.65
N ASN A 52 -5.99 26.01 -5.71
CA ASN A 52 -6.22 27.43 -5.97
C ASN A 52 -7.51 27.70 -6.80
N GLY A 53 -8.31 26.67 -7.04
CA GLY A 53 -9.63 26.78 -7.68
C GLY A 53 -9.63 26.83 -9.21
N LEU A 54 -8.48 26.57 -9.85
CA LEU A 54 -8.39 26.47 -11.31
C LEU A 54 -8.81 25.07 -11.78
N ASP A 55 -9.65 25.04 -12.80
CA ASP A 55 -10.12 23.78 -13.39
C ASP A 55 -9.09 23.26 -14.41
N TRP A 56 -9.01 21.94 -14.54
CA TRP A 56 -8.15 21.21 -15.48
C TRP A 56 -8.66 19.79 -15.68
N ILE A 57 -8.17 19.07 -16.71
CA ILE A 57 -8.72 17.76 -17.10
C ILE A 57 -7.65 16.67 -17.08
N ILE A 58 -8.05 15.45 -16.68
CA ILE A 58 -7.31 14.21 -16.93
C ILE A 58 -8.04 13.47 -18.03
N VAL A 59 -7.36 13.22 -19.15
CA VAL A 59 -7.94 12.50 -20.28
C VAL A 59 -7.84 10.99 -20.05
N LYS A 60 -8.92 10.26 -20.31
CA LYS A 60 -9.00 8.82 -20.09
C LYS A 60 -8.10 8.04 -21.04
N GLU A 61 -8.13 8.42 -22.30
CA GLU A 61 -7.30 7.87 -23.37
C GLU A 61 -6.36 8.98 -23.85
N GLN A 62 -5.05 8.80 -23.65
CA GLN A 62 -4.07 9.81 -24.03
C GLN A 62 -3.95 9.87 -25.55
N ASP A 63 -4.68 10.82 -26.13
CA ASP A 63 -4.64 11.18 -27.53
C ASP A 63 -4.52 12.71 -27.64
N TRP A 64 -3.52 13.14 -28.39
CA TRP A 64 -3.19 14.57 -28.53
C TRP A 64 -4.29 15.39 -29.21
N GLU A 65 -5.01 14.82 -30.19
CA GLU A 65 -6.10 15.54 -30.85
C GLU A 65 -7.31 15.64 -29.93
N ARG A 66 -7.60 14.59 -29.15
CA ARG A 66 -8.60 14.61 -28.08
C ARG A 66 -8.30 15.67 -27.01
N GLU A 67 -7.05 15.73 -26.54
CA GLU A 67 -6.62 16.73 -25.55
C GLU A 67 -6.87 18.16 -26.05
N LYS A 68 -6.55 18.46 -27.32
CA LYS A 68 -6.84 19.78 -27.90
C LYS A 68 -8.32 20.12 -27.90
N VAL A 69 -9.17 19.17 -28.30
CA VAL A 69 -10.62 19.38 -28.35
C VAL A 69 -11.15 19.70 -26.96
N LEU A 70 -10.72 18.95 -25.95
CA LEU A 70 -11.09 19.18 -24.56
C LEU A 70 -10.59 20.54 -24.05
N MET A 71 -9.34 20.90 -24.34
CA MET A 71 -8.79 22.21 -23.94
C MET A 71 -9.58 23.38 -24.56
N GLN A 72 -10.05 23.24 -25.81
CA GLN A 72 -10.88 24.25 -26.46
C GLN A 72 -12.30 24.29 -25.88
N GLN A 73 -12.92 23.13 -25.68
CA GLN A 73 -14.29 23.02 -25.19
C GLN A 73 -14.46 23.53 -23.76
N TYR A 74 -13.54 23.16 -22.86
CA TYR A 74 -13.62 23.48 -21.44
C TYR A 74 -12.75 24.67 -21.03
N SER A 75 -11.97 25.23 -21.97
CA SER A 75 -11.06 26.37 -21.72
C SER A 75 -10.08 26.13 -20.56
N CYS A 76 -9.64 24.89 -20.39
CA CYS A 76 -8.75 24.49 -19.30
C CYS A 76 -7.67 23.50 -19.80
N PRO A 77 -6.50 23.43 -19.13
CA PRO A 77 -5.43 22.53 -19.57
C PRO A 77 -5.73 21.06 -19.26
N CYS A 78 -5.19 20.16 -20.07
CA CYS A 78 -5.12 18.73 -19.78
C CYS A 78 -3.78 18.39 -19.14
N TYR A 79 -3.77 17.55 -18.11
CA TYR A 79 -2.55 17.06 -17.46
C TYR A 79 -2.59 15.54 -17.29
N ASN A 80 -1.40 14.94 -17.32
CA ASN A 80 -1.12 13.57 -16.89
C ASN A 80 -0.36 13.62 -15.55
N PRO A 81 -1.04 13.64 -14.40
CA PRO A 81 -0.44 13.71 -13.07
C PRO A 81 0.73 12.76 -12.81
N MET A 82 0.68 11.52 -13.32
CA MET A 82 1.73 10.52 -13.13
C MET A 82 3.09 10.96 -13.71
N ASN A 83 3.05 11.76 -14.78
CA ASN A 83 4.25 12.15 -15.55
C ASN A 83 4.51 13.66 -15.52
N ASN A 84 3.68 14.43 -14.81
CA ASN A 84 3.77 15.88 -14.79
C ASN A 84 4.61 16.37 -13.60
N GLU A 85 5.60 17.22 -13.89
CA GLU A 85 6.57 17.71 -12.91
C GLU A 85 5.94 18.41 -11.70
N LEU A 86 4.82 19.12 -11.88
CA LEU A 86 4.15 19.83 -10.79
C LEU A 86 3.69 18.85 -9.70
N PHE A 87 3.06 17.75 -10.11
CA PHE A 87 2.55 16.72 -9.22
C PHE A 87 3.70 15.97 -8.54
N THR A 88 4.73 15.59 -9.31
CA THR A 88 5.96 14.98 -8.80
C THR A 88 6.60 15.83 -7.70
N ARG A 89 6.74 17.14 -7.92
CA ARG A 89 7.31 18.07 -6.93
C ARG A 89 6.48 18.19 -5.67
N VAL A 90 5.15 18.19 -5.78
CA VAL A 90 4.25 18.22 -4.61
C VAL A 90 4.40 16.93 -3.81
N ILE A 91 4.40 15.77 -4.47
CA ILE A 91 4.59 14.46 -3.81
C ILE A 91 5.93 14.40 -3.08
N MET A 92 7.03 14.82 -3.71
CA MET A 92 8.35 14.85 -3.06
C MET A 92 8.40 15.74 -1.81
N ARG A 93 7.59 16.81 -1.76
CA ARG A 93 7.50 17.69 -0.59
C ARG A 93 6.68 17.08 0.54
N GLN A 94 5.62 16.36 0.20
CA GLN A 94 4.70 15.74 1.17
C GLN A 94 5.28 14.44 1.74
N TYR A 95 5.98 13.66 0.92
CA TYR A 95 6.43 12.32 1.25
C TYR A 95 7.97 12.24 1.17
N PRO A 96 8.67 12.17 2.32
CA PRO A 96 10.12 12.07 2.34
C PRO A 96 10.62 10.82 1.59
N MET A 97 11.57 11.01 0.68
CA MET A 97 12.09 9.92 -0.16
C MET A 97 13.53 10.19 -0.65
N THR A 98 14.24 9.11 -0.95
CA THR A 98 15.53 9.11 -1.65
C THR A 98 15.34 8.56 -3.06
N ILE A 99 15.96 9.22 -4.02
CA ILE A 99 15.91 8.87 -5.45
C ILE A 99 17.32 8.46 -5.87
N ASN A 100 17.47 7.23 -6.36
CA ASN A 100 18.75 6.68 -6.80
C ASN A 100 18.64 6.14 -8.22
N PRO A 101 19.57 6.47 -9.14
CA PRO A 101 19.62 5.83 -10.45
C PRO A 101 20.12 4.37 -10.31
N ILE A 102 19.51 3.47 -11.06
CA ILE A 102 19.98 2.10 -11.31
C ILE A 102 20.53 2.08 -12.73
N VAL A 103 21.86 2.10 -12.84
CA VAL A 103 22.53 2.07 -14.14
C VAL A 103 22.61 0.64 -14.67
N THR A 104 22.91 -0.33 -13.80
CA THR A 104 23.04 -1.74 -14.16
C THR A 104 22.23 -2.66 -13.26
N ALA A 105 21.70 -3.73 -13.82
CA ALA A 105 21.05 -4.82 -13.09
C ALA A 105 21.46 -6.15 -13.73
N ASN A 106 21.88 -7.11 -12.90
CA ASN A 106 22.32 -8.45 -13.35
C ASN A 106 23.38 -8.41 -14.49
N GLY A 107 24.28 -7.43 -14.45
CA GLY A 107 25.34 -7.25 -15.46
C GLY A 107 24.90 -6.58 -16.77
N ALA A 108 23.62 -6.23 -16.93
CA ALA A 108 23.09 -5.49 -18.08
C ALA A 108 22.86 -4.01 -17.74
N LEU A 109 22.99 -3.14 -18.75
CA LEU A 109 22.60 -1.73 -18.67
C LEU A 109 21.07 -1.63 -18.76
N VAL A 110 20.42 -0.96 -17.78
CA VAL A 110 18.95 -0.91 -17.67
C VAL A 110 18.36 0.49 -17.56
N GLY A 111 19.10 1.48 -17.04
CA GLY A 111 18.66 2.88 -17.00
C GLY A 111 17.34 3.10 -16.24
N GLN A 112 17.26 2.65 -14.99
CA GLN A 112 16.06 2.76 -14.15
C GLN A 112 16.25 3.72 -12.98
N TRP A 113 15.15 4.07 -12.32
CA TRP A 113 15.12 4.89 -11.12
C TRP A 113 14.54 4.09 -9.97
N ARG A 114 15.26 4.06 -8.85
CA ARG A 114 14.79 3.51 -7.59
C ARG A 114 14.44 4.64 -6.64
N VAL A 115 13.21 4.66 -6.17
CA VAL A 115 12.75 5.59 -5.14
C VAL A 115 12.45 4.80 -3.88
N SER A 116 12.94 5.29 -2.74
CA SER A 116 12.75 4.66 -1.43
C SER A 116 12.25 5.70 -0.45
N SER A 117 11.28 5.37 0.40
CA SER A 117 10.82 6.29 1.45
C SER A 117 11.92 6.53 2.49
N ASN A 118 12.09 7.77 2.93
CA ASN A 118 13.05 8.13 3.98
C ASN A 118 12.39 8.06 5.36
N GLY A 119 11.77 6.92 5.66
CA GLY A 119 10.98 6.71 6.87
C GLY A 119 11.85 6.41 8.09
N ALA A 120 11.29 6.68 9.27
CA ALA A 120 11.89 6.36 10.58
C ALA A 120 12.21 4.86 10.76
N SER A 121 11.61 3.98 9.96
CA SER A 121 11.86 2.53 9.97
C SER A 121 13.13 2.10 9.21
N THR A 122 13.85 3.02 8.56
CA THR A 122 15.01 2.65 7.73
C THR A 122 16.11 2.03 8.61
N GLY A 123 16.47 0.78 8.33
CA GLY A 123 17.49 0.04 9.11
C GLY A 123 16.98 -0.53 10.44
N ILE A 124 15.69 -0.41 10.73
CA ILE A 124 15.05 -1.02 11.91
C ILE A 124 14.43 -2.37 11.48
N PRO A 125 14.52 -3.43 12.30
CA PRO A 125 13.80 -4.68 12.03
C PRO A 125 12.31 -4.42 11.80
N VAL A 126 11.73 -5.11 10.82
CA VAL A 126 10.37 -4.84 10.35
C VAL A 126 9.32 -4.96 11.45
N THR A 127 9.44 -5.99 12.30
CA THR A 127 8.53 -6.25 13.42
C THR A 127 8.65 -5.18 14.51
N THR A 128 9.86 -4.72 14.79
CA THR A 128 10.10 -3.60 15.72
C THR A 128 9.52 -2.29 15.18
N ALA A 129 9.82 -1.96 13.92
CA ALA A 129 9.27 -0.75 13.29
C ALA A 129 7.75 -0.76 13.32
N PHE A 130 7.15 -1.93 13.09
CA PHE A 130 5.73 -2.15 13.17
C PHE A 130 5.17 -1.94 14.58
N GLN A 131 5.75 -2.58 15.61
CA GLN A 131 5.29 -2.47 17.00
C GLN A 131 5.35 -1.01 17.51
N HIS A 132 6.31 -0.24 17.03
CA HIS A 132 6.43 1.19 17.32
C HIS A 132 5.62 2.10 16.39
N LYS A 133 4.79 1.53 15.52
CA LYS A 133 3.92 2.27 14.57
C LYS A 133 4.70 3.24 13.69
N LEU A 134 5.93 2.88 13.35
CA LEU A 134 6.76 3.68 12.46
C LEU A 134 6.24 3.56 11.03
N PRO A 135 6.28 4.65 10.23
CA PRO A 135 5.94 4.59 8.82
C PRO A 135 6.78 3.53 8.12
N GLU A 136 6.11 2.61 7.43
CA GLU A 136 6.73 1.53 6.68
C GLU A 136 7.72 2.04 5.61
N PHE A 137 8.85 1.35 5.48
CA PHE A 137 9.80 1.58 4.41
C PHE A 137 9.29 0.97 3.09
N CYS A 138 9.04 1.80 2.08
CA CYS A 138 8.60 1.36 0.76
C CYS A 138 9.59 1.72 -0.35
N VAL A 139 9.72 0.83 -1.33
CA VAL A 139 10.61 0.98 -2.49
C VAL A 139 9.82 0.78 -3.77
N THR A 140 10.04 1.66 -4.74
CA THR A 140 9.48 1.59 -6.09
C THR A 140 10.59 1.74 -7.12
N GLN A 141 10.36 1.17 -8.31
CA GLN A 141 11.29 1.23 -9.43
C GLN A 141 10.52 1.47 -10.73
N SER A 142 11.03 2.34 -11.59
CA SER A 142 10.53 2.55 -12.96
C SER A 142 11.65 3.09 -13.85
N GLU A 143 11.54 2.90 -15.16
CA GLU A 143 12.38 3.56 -16.16
C GLU A 143 12.13 5.08 -16.19
N ASN A 144 10.93 5.50 -15.78
CA ASN A 144 10.57 6.91 -15.63
C ASN A 144 10.70 7.36 -14.17
N MET A 145 11.51 8.39 -13.94
CA MET A 145 11.72 8.94 -12.60
C MET A 145 10.44 9.49 -11.97
N ALA A 146 9.61 10.21 -12.74
CA ALA A 146 8.36 10.79 -12.23
C ALA A 146 7.40 9.68 -11.79
N GLU A 147 7.24 8.63 -12.59
CA GLU A 147 6.42 7.47 -12.23
C GLU A 147 6.93 6.79 -10.97
N ALA A 148 8.25 6.55 -10.87
CA ALA A 148 8.84 5.93 -9.68
C ALA A 148 8.55 6.74 -8.41
N ILE A 149 8.65 8.08 -8.49
CA ILE A 149 8.34 9.02 -7.41
C ILE A 149 6.86 8.96 -7.05
N VAL A 150 5.97 9.08 -8.04
CA VAL A 150 4.53 9.11 -7.84
C VAL A 150 4.05 7.80 -7.24
N HIS A 151 4.50 6.65 -7.78
CA HIS A 151 4.20 5.34 -7.19
C HIS A 151 4.69 5.21 -5.75
N ASN A 152 5.86 5.75 -5.42
CA ASN A 152 6.34 5.76 -4.04
C ASN A 152 5.40 6.57 -3.14
N GLY A 153 5.02 7.77 -3.58
CA GLY A 153 4.09 8.64 -2.86
C GLY A 153 2.71 7.99 -2.64
N LEU A 154 2.14 7.39 -3.69
CA LEU A 154 0.89 6.63 -3.61
C LEU A 154 0.99 5.51 -2.57
N MET A 155 2.10 4.77 -2.56
CA MET A 155 2.34 3.69 -1.59
C MET A 155 2.56 4.23 -0.17
N GLN A 156 3.25 5.35 0.02
CA GLN A 156 3.38 6.03 1.32
C GLN A 156 2.02 6.51 1.85
N ALA A 157 1.11 6.94 0.96
CA ALA A 157 -0.25 7.32 1.29
C ALA A 157 -1.19 6.13 1.61
N GLY A 158 -0.73 4.89 1.40
CA GLY A 158 -1.49 3.68 1.71
C GLY A 158 -2.02 2.91 0.49
N ILE A 159 -1.92 3.46 -0.72
CA ILE A 159 -2.39 2.77 -1.94
C ILE A 159 -1.51 1.56 -2.22
N GLY A 160 -2.14 0.39 -2.41
CA GLY A 160 -1.43 -0.88 -2.61
C GLY A 160 -1.09 -1.62 -1.32
N ARG A 161 -1.35 -1.02 -0.14
CA ARG A 161 -1.17 -1.69 1.15
C ARG A 161 -2.38 -2.54 1.51
N MET A 162 -2.14 -3.55 2.33
CA MET A 162 -3.13 -4.50 2.80
C MET A 162 -3.35 -4.34 4.29
N ALA A 163 -4.60 -4.38 4.72
CA ALA A 163 -4.94 -4.27 6.11
C ALA A 163 -4.70 -5.58 6.88
N TYR A 164 -4.05 -5.47 8.03
CA TYR A 164 -3.93 -6.55 8.99
C TYR A 164 -4.38 -6.06 10.36
N LEU A 165 -4.87 -6.99 11.16
CA LEU A 165 -5.08 -6.83 12.59
C LEU A 165 -3.93 -7.56 13.28
N TYR A 166 -3.06 -6.79 13.93
CA TYR A 166 -2.03 -7.36 14.79
C TYR A 166 -2.56 -7.39 16.21
N PHE A 167 -2.64 -8.59 16.78
CA PHE A 167 -3.00 -8.80 18.16
C PHE A 167 -1.74 -8.88 19.01
N GLN A 168 -1.77 -8.23 20.17
CA GLN A 168 -0.71 -8.43 21.16
C GLN A 168 -0.83 -9.84 21.76
N HIS A 169 0.18 -10.27 22.53
CA HIS A 169 0.17 -11.61 23.13
C HIS A 169 -0.98 -11.85 24.13
N ASP A 170 -1.61 -10.79 24.62
CA ASP A 170 -2.83 -10.88 25.44
C ASP A 170 -4.08 -11.27 24.62
N MET A 171 -4.00 -11.23 23.28
CA MET A 171 -5.08 -11.49 22.31
C MET A 171 -6.30 -10.55 22.43
N ASP A 172 -6.22 -9.53 23.28
CA ASP A 172 -7.29 -8.57 23.54
C ASP A 172 -6.95 -7.19 23.01
N SER A 173 -5.68 -6.81 23.10
CA SER A 173 -5.17 -5.57 22.51
C SER A 173 -4.82 -5.80 21.04
N TYR A 174 -5.23 -4.87 20.17
CA TYR A 174 -4.97 -4.97 18.74
C TYR A 174 -4.65 -3.63 18.11
N ASP A 175 -3.93 -3.68 16.99
CA ASP A 175 -3.67 -2.55 16.11
C ASP A 175 -4.12 -2.89 14.69
N VAL A 176 -4.82 -1.95 14.05
CA VAL A 176 -5.05 -2.00 12.60
C VAL A 176 -3.85 -1.39 11.91
N VAL A 177 -3.30 -2.12 10.96
CA VAL A 177 -2.08 -1.76 10.24
C VAL A 177 -2.23 -1.97 8.76
N PHE A 178 -1.54 -1.17 7.97
CA PHE A 178 -1.52 -1.28 6.52
C PHE A 178 -0.10 -1.57 6.06
N ILE A 179 0.09 -2.78 5.52
CA ILE A 179 1.40 -3.33 5.17
C ILE A 179 1.48 -3.50 3.65
N SER A 180 2.58 -3.09 3.03
CA SER A 180 2.82 -3.43 1.62
C SER A 180 3.00 -4.94 1.41
N PRO A 181 2.76 -5.46 0.19
CA PRO A 181 3.01 -6.86 -0.12
C PRO A 181 4.46 -7.29 0.14
N GLN A 182 5.44 -6.44 -0.18
CA GLN A 182 6.86 -6.77 0.00
C GLN A 182 7.19 -6.98 1.47
N ILE A 183 6.72 -6.09 2.34
CA ILE A 183 6.97 -6.15 3.78
C ILE A 183 6.16 -7.29 4.42
N ALA A 184 4.96 -7.57 3.94
CA ALA A 184 4.19 -8.73 4.40
C ALA A 184 4.96 -10.05 4.21
N GLU A 185 5.66 -10.22 3.08
CA GLU A 185 6.51 -11.40 2.87
C GLU A 185 7.71 -11.47 3.82
N VAL A 186 8.30 -10.33 4.22
CA VAL A 186 9.36 -10.31 5.23
C VAL A 186 8.80 -10.67 6.60
N ILE A 187 7.65 -10.11 6.99
CA ILE A 187 7.02 -10.39 8.29
C ILE A 187 6.63 -11.87 8.43
N LYS A 188 6.19 -12.51 7.35
CA LYS A 188 5.87 -13.96 7.36
C LYS A 188 7.07 -14.85 7.71
N GLN A 189 8.30 -14.35 7.57
CA GLN A 189 9.51 -15.09 7.97
C GLN A 189 9.76 -15.02 9.48
N GLU A 190 8.99 -14.23 10.22
CA GLU A 190 9.03 -14.09 11.68
C GLU A 190 7.78 -14.76 12.28
N PRO A 191 7.78 -16.09 12.49
CA PRO A 191 6.58 -16.87 12.80
C PRO A 191 5.90 -16.43 14.11
N ASP A 192 6.68 -16.08 15.13
CA ASP A 192 6.19 -15.58 16.43
C ASP A 192 5.37 -14.31 16.29
N PHE A 193 5.74 -13.45 15.32
CA PHE A 193 5.04 -12.22 15.03
C PHE A 193 3.85 -12.48 14.10
N TRP A 194 4.08 -13.26 13.04
CA TRP A 194 3.07 -13.57 12.04
C TRP A 194 1.89 -14.34 12.61
N ALA A 195 2.09 -15.23 13.59
CA ALA A 195 1.04 -15.98 14.26
C ALA A 195 -0.07 -15.09 14.87
N TYR A 196 0.26 -13.84 15.18
CA TYR A 196 -0.67 -12.86 15.76
C TYR A 196 -1.16 -11.80 14.75
N CYS A 197 -0.78 -11.93 13.47
CA CYS A 197 -1.23 -11.06 12.40
C CYS A 197 -2.35 -11.73 11.60
N VAL A 198 -3.56 -11.16 11.64
CA VAL A 198 -4.73 -11.64 10.90
C VAL A 198 -5.05 -10.70 9.75
N ARG A 199 -5.24 -11.25 8.55
CA ARG A 199 -5.61 -10.48 7.36
C ARG A 199 -7.06 -9.98 7.44
N ALA A 200 -7.28 -8.67 7.27
CA ALA A 200 -8.61 -8.04 7.25
C ALA A 200 -8.90 -7.38 5.89
N ALA A 201 -9.25 -8.16 4.88
CA ALA A 201 -9.41 -7.70 3.48
C ALA A 201 -10.45 -6.60 3.29
N GLU A 202 -11.52 -6.63 4.07
CA GLU A 202 -12.59 -5.64 4.12
C GLU A 202 -12.08 -4.23 4.49
N LEU A 203 -10.94 -4.13 5.19
CA LEU A 203 -10.39 -2.87 5.65
C LEU A 203 -9.43 -2.21 4.65
N ASP A 204 -9.01 -2.92 3.59
CA ASP A 204 -8.08 -2.37 2.57
C ASP A 204 -8.57 -1.03 2.01
N GLN A 205 -9.89 -0.90 1.87
CA GLN A 205 -10.51 0.28 1.28
C GLN A 205 -10.26 1.57 2.06
N TYR A 206 -9.86 1.45 3.32
CA TYR A 206 -9.62 2.57 4.22
C TYR A 206 -8.12 2.89 4.39
N ALA A 207 -7.23 2.25 3.63
CA ALA A 207 -5.79 2.42 3.77
C ALA A 207 -5.31 3.88 3.63
N VAL A 208 -6.07 4.71 2.91
CA VAL A 208 -5.72 6.11 2.65
C VAL A 208 -6.46 7.07 3.58
N ILE A 209 -7.74 6.82 3.84
CA ILE A 209 -8.62 7.74 4.60
C ILE A 209 -8.75 7.38 6.09
N GLY A 210 -8.21 6.24 6.52
CA GLY A 210 -8.36 5.72 7.87
C GLY A 210 -9.64 4.90 8.07
N VAL A 211 -9.58 3.93 8.98
CA VAL A 211 -10.69 3.01 9.23
C VAL A 211 -11.70 3.63 10.21
N PRO A 212 -13.01 3.66 9.90
CA PRO A 212 -14.05 4.02 10.85
C PRO A 212 -14.14 3.03 12.02
N ASP A 213 -14.41 3.50 13.23
CA ASP A 213 -14.38 2.66 14.43
C ASP A 213 -15.36 1.48 14.39
N GLU A 214 -16.55 1.68 13.82
CA GLU A 214 -17.54 0.60 13.63
C GLU A 214 -16.99 -0.53 12.74
N GLN A 215 -16.30 -0.16 11.65
CA GLN A 215 -15.70 -1.14 10.73
C GLN A 215 -14.52 -1.87 11.38
N LYS A 216 -13.76 -1.19 12.25
CA LYS A 216 -12.70 -1.84 13.06
C LYS A 216 -13.29 -2.92 13.96
N LEU A 217 -14.35 -2.61 14.70
CA LEU A 217 -14.96 -3.53 15.65
C LEU A 217 -15.48 -4.80 14.97
N LEU A 218 -16.17 -4.65 13.84
CA LEU A 218 -16.68 -5.78 13.05
C LEU A 218 -15.53 -6.69 12.55
N ALA A 219 -14.45 -6.09 12.04
CA ALA A 219 -13.30 -6.85 11.56
C ALA A 219 -12.59 -7.60 12.71
N VAL A 220 -12.50 -6.99 13.89
CA VAL A 220 -11.86 -7.59 15.08
C VAL A 220 -12.62 -8.80 15.57
N GLU A 221 -13.96 -8.74 15.63
CA GLU A 221 -14.78 -9.88 16.06
C GLU A 221 -14.54 -11.10 15.17
N LYS A 222 -14.52 -10.89 13.85
CA LYS A 222 -14.21 -11.94 12.87
C LYS A 222 -12.76 -12.44 13.00
N ALA A 223 -11.81 -11.53 13.22
CA ALA A 223 -10.41 -11.87 13.30
C ALA A 223 -10.03 -12.64 14.56
N LYS A 224 -10.71 -12.42 15.71
CA LYS A 224 -10.46 -13.19 16.94
C LYS A 224 -10.67 -14.68 16.75
N LEU A 225 -11.67 -15.09 15.95
CA LEU A 225 -11.90 -16.51 15.63
C LEU A 225 -10.74 -17.11 14.82
N MET A 226 -10.22 -16.38 13.83
CA MET A 226 -9.08 -16.81 13.02
C MET A 226 -7.79 -16.86 13.85
N LEU A 227 -7.59 -15.88 14.74
CA LEU A 227 -6.43 -15.75 15.60
C LEU A 227 -6.24 -16.99 16.49
N VAL A 228 -7.32 -17.48 17.11
CA VAL A 228 -7.26 -18.66 17.99
C VAL A 228 -6.72 -19.87 17.23
N THR A 229 -7.20 -20.11 16.01
CA THR A 229 -6.72 -21.21 15.17
C THR A 229 -5.25 -21.02 14.77
N GLN A 230 -4.89 -19.83 14.29
CA GLN A 230 -3.53 -19.52 13.83
C GLN A 230 -2.48 -19.63 14.95
N VAL A 231 -2.79 -19.15 16.16
CA VAL A 231 -1.91 -19.26 17.33
C VAL A 231 -1.81 -20.71 17.83
N ALA A 232 -2.90 -21.48 17.78
CA ALA A 232 -2.88 -22.89 18.17
C ALA A 232 -2.02 -23.75 17.23
N GLU A 233 -2.08 -23.49 15.92
CA GLU A 233 -1.21 -24.12 14.92
C GLU A 233 0.26 -23.78 15.18
N TYR A 234 0.58 -22.49 15.31
CA TYR A 234 1.94 -22.05 15.62
C TYR A 234 2.52 -22.71 16.90
N LYS A 235 1.72 -22.79 17.98
CA LYS A 235 2.16 -23.44 19.23
C LYS A 235 2.40 -24.94 19.07
N ARG A 236 1.63 -25.61 18.21
CA ARG A 236 1.81 -27.03 17.91
C ARG A 236 3.09 -27.26 17.13
N ASP A 237 3.33 -26.44 16.11
CA ASP A 237 4.49 -26.57 15.22
C ASP A 237 5.80 -26.14 15.90
N SER A 238 5.71 -25.29 16.92
CA SER A 238 6.84 -24.82 17.72
C SER A 238 7.09 -25.67 18.98
N ALA A 239 6.29 -26.71 19.23
CA ALA A 239 6.50 -27.60 20.36
C ALA A 239 7.79 -28.40 20.13
N PRO A 240 8.70 -28.50 21.12
CA PRO A 240 9.88 -29.34 20.99
C PRO A 240 9.48 -30.79 20.72
N GLU A 241 10.20 -31.47 19.82
CA GLU A 241 10.00 -32.91 19.61
C GLU A 241 10.10 -33.64 20.96
N PRO A 242 9.19 -34.60 21.25
CA PRO A 242 9.26 -35.36 22.48
C PRO A 242 10.64 -36.05 22.56
N ASP A 243 11.34 -35.82 23.67
CA ASP A 243 12.65 -36.41 23.91
C ASP A 243 12.51 -37.93 24.06
N ASP A 244 12.76 -38.68 22.98
CA ASP A 244 12.70 -40.15 22.90
C ASP A 244 13.65 -40.86 23.90
N ARG A 245 14.44 -40.11 24.68
CA ARG A 245 15.41 -40.64 25.64
C ARG A 245 14.85 -41.06 26.99
N VAL A 246 13.56 -40.84 27.27
CA VAL A 246 12.97 -41.20 28.58
C VAL A 246 12.28 -42.58 28.57
N MET A 247 12.10 -43.23 27.42
CA MET A 247 11.38 -44.52 27.33
C MET A 247 12.27 -45.79 27.34
N SER A 248 13.58 -45.68 27.55
CA SER A 248 14.50 -46.84 27.50
C SER A 248 15.27 -47.13 28.81
N GLN A 249 14.67 -46.83 29.98
CA GLN A 249 15.25 -47.20 31.27
C GLN A 249 14.35 -48.02 32.23
N GLU A 250 13.22 -48.57 31.79
CA GLU A 250 12.41 -49.45 32.65
C GLU A 250 12.40 -50.96 32.28
N ASP A 251 13.22 -51.42 31.32
CA ASP A 251 13.34 -52.85 30.98
C ASP A 251 14.78 -53.38 31.12
N ALA A 252 15.41 -53.11 32.27
CA ALA A 252 16.62 -53.80 32.70
C ALA A 252 16.53 -54.14 34.19
N GLY A 253 15.60 -55.04 34.52
CA GLY A 253 15.41 -55.48 35.90
C GLY A 253 14.50 -56.69 36.05
N GLU A 254 14.90 -57.84 35.50
CA GLU A 254 14.80 -59.16 36.15
C GLU A 254 15.66 -60.22 35.43
#